data_AF-A0A960G9D1-F1
#
_entry.id   AF-A0A960G9D1-F1
#
_cell.length_a   1.000
_cell.length_b   1.000
_cell.length_c   1.000
_cell.angle_alpha   90.00
_cell.angle_beta   90.00
_cell.angle_gamma   90.00
#
_symmetry.space_group_name_H-M   'P 1'
#
loop_
_entity.id
_entity.type
_entity.pdbx_description
1 polymer ?
#
loop_
_entity_poly.entity_id
_entity_poly.type
_entity_poly.pdbx_seq_one_letter_code
_entity_poly.pdbx_strand_id
1 'polypeptide(L)'
;MDEQRIAAAAQGVLRGNDTGTLITAAPALYPHQWSWDAAFVSLGLATFDVPRALAELEHLRAAQWRSGMIPHIVFSPGTGYFPDATRWRTQQLSPPGVETSGICQPPVHAIALRRIRQRAAGGPGEVAVLAYLRRTFDSWLAWHRWLHTARTAESGLVTIHHGWESGMDNS
;
A
#
# COMPACT_ATOMS: atom_id res chain seq x y z
N MET A 1 12.01 11.59 27.01
CA MET A 1 10.65 11.71 26.42
C MET A 1 9.97 10.38 26.66
N ASP A 2 8.78 10.37 27.26
CA ASP A 2 8.10 9.13 27.65
C ASP A 2 7.68 8.32 26.40
N GLU A 3 8.14 7.07 26.30
CA GLU A 3 7.85 6.16 25.17
C GLU A 3 6.36 5.94 24.99
N GLN A 4 5.59 5.88 26.08
CA GLN A 4 4.14 5.71 26.03
C GLN A 4 3.47 6.93 25.40
N ARG A 5 3.99 8.12 25.69
CA ARG A 5 3.48 9.37 25.09
C ARG A 5 3.76 9.44 23.59
N ILE A 6 4.95 8.99 23.16
CA ILE A 6 5.29 8.92 21.73
C ILE A 6 4.39 7.89 21.02
N ALA A 7 4.22 6.72 21.61
CA ALA A 7 3.35 5.67 21.05
C ALA A 7 1.90 6.15 20.91
N ALA A 8 1.34 6.78 21.96
CA ALA A 8 -0.01 7.31 21.92
C ALA A 8 -0.18 8.41 20.86
N ALA A 9 0.80 9.32 20.73
CA ALA A 9 0.77 10.35 19.70
C ALA A 9 0.84 9.75 18.28
N ALA A 10 1.69 8.74 18.05
CA ALA A 10 1.80 8.05 16.77
C ALA A 10 0.50 7.31 16.39
N GLN A 11 -0.15 6.66 17.36
CA GLN A 11 -1.48 6.08 17.14
C GLN A 11 -2.52 7.14 16.79
N GLY A 12 -2.46 8.30 17.45
CA GLY A 12 -3.32 9.45 17.17
C GLY A 12 -3.18 9.94 15.73
N VAL A 13 -1.95 10.01 15.19
CA VAL A 13 -1.69 10.38 13.80
C VAL A 13 -2.32 9.37 12.83
N LEU A 14 -2.09 8.07 13.04
CA LEU A 14 -2.66 7.03 12.16
C LEU A 14 -4.19 7.04 12.16
N ARG A 15 -4.81 7.21 13.34
CA ARG A 15 -6.28 7.33 13.44
C ARG A 15 -6.80 8.61 12.81
N GLY A 16 -6.07 9.72 12.94
CA GLY A 16 -6.47 11.01 12.37
C GLY A 16 -6.44 11.03 10.84
N ASN A 17 -5.62 10.19 10.22
CA ASN A 17 -5.52 10.05 8.77
C ASN A 17 -6.44 8.96 8.18
N ASP A 18 -7.14 8.20 9.04
CA ASP A 18 -8.03 7.12 8.62
C ASP A 18 -9.37 7.67 8.12
N THR A 19 -9.69 7.45 6.85
CA THR A 19 -10.97 7.86 6.25
C THR A 19 -12.09 6.83 6.47
N GLY A 20 -11.78 5.72 7.14
CA GLY A 20 -12.64 4.54 7.27
C GLY A 20 -12.48 3.55 6.12
N THR A 21 -11.94 3.97 4.97
CA THR A 21 -11.69 3.12 3.80
C THR A 21 -10.21 2.93 3.52
N LEU A 22 -9.41 3.99 3.67
CA LEU A 22 -7.97 4.01 3.50
C LEU A 22 -7.34 4.96 4.53
N ILE A 23 -6.02 4.91 4.68
CA ILE A 23 -5.30 5.90 5.47
C ILE A 23 -4.51 6.81 4.53
N THR A 24 -4.75 8.11 4.63
CA THR A 24 -4.03 9.10 3.82
C THR A 24 -2.57 9.20 4.26
N ALA A 25 -1.65 9.32 3.30
CA ALA A 25 -0.23 9.46 3.61
C ALA A 25 0.07 10.78 4.35
N ALA A 26 -0.73 11.83 4.09
CA ALA A 26 -0.74 13.05 4.88
C ALA A 26 -2.13 13.73 4.83
N PRO A 27 -2.53 14.47 5.87
CA PRO A 27 -3.89 15.03 5.98
C PRO A 27 -4.36 15.88 4.79
N ALA A 28 -3.44 16.65 4.19
CA ALA A 28 -3.77 17.59 3.11
C ALA A 28 -2.90 17.42 1.86
N LEU A 29 -1.59 17.22 2.04
CA LEU A 29 -0.65 17.14 0.92
C LEU A 29 -0.80 15.84 0.11
N TYR A 30 -1.12 14.74 0.80
CA TYR A 30 -1.22 13.41 0.22
C TYR A 30 -2.54 12.74 0.63
N PRO A 31 -3.68 13.20 0.07
CA PRO A 31 -5.03 12.84 0.52
C PRO A 31 -5.56 11.50 -0.07
N HIS A 32 -4.64 10.63 -0.45
CA HIS A 32 -4.87 9.34 -1.11
C HIS A 32 -4.06 8.24 -0.43
N GLN A 33 -4.27 7.01 -0.88
CA GLN A 33 -3.43 5.89 -0.48
C GLN A 33 -2.25 5.74 -1.44
N TRP A 34 -1.03 5.85 -0.93
CA TRP A 34 0.19 5.51 -1.66
C TRP A 34 0.63 4.08 -1.36
N SER A 35 1.19 3.40 -2.36
CA SER A 35 1.45 1.96 -2.30
C SER A 35 2.44 1.55 -1.23
N TRP A 36 3.61 2.20 -1.20
CA TRP A 36 4.61 1.87 -0.17
C TRP A 36 4.23 2.46 1.20
N ASP A 37 3.57 3.62 1.26
CA ASP A 37 3.05 4.23 2.49
C ASP A 37 2.05 3.31 3.17
N ALA A 38 1.10 2.74 2.42
CA ALA A 38 0.12 1.78 2.95
C ALA A 38 0.79 0.56 3.59
N ALA A 39 1.94 0.10 3.08
CA ALA A 39 2.70 -0.97 3.72
C ALA A 39 3.28 -0.54 5.07
N PHE A 40 3.85 0.66 5.17
CA PHE A 40 4.37 1.20 6.44
C PHE A 40 3.27 1.57 7.43
N VAL A 41 2.16 2.14 6.96
CA VAL A 41 0.96 2.39 7.76
C VAL A 41 0.45 1.09 8.37
N SER A 42 0.37 0.02 7.57
CA SER A 42 -0.08 -1.30 8.04
C SER A 42 0.85 -1.90 9.09
N LEU A 43 2.16 -1.65 9.00
CA LEU A 43 3.12 -2.01 10.06
C LEU A 43 2.85 -1.26 11.37
N GLY A 44 2.51 0.03 11.29
CA GLY A 44 2.15 0.87 12.43
C GLY A 44 0.83 0.42 13.07
N LEU A 45 -0.21 0.22 12.25
CA LEU A 45 -1.52 -0.27 12.68
C LEU A 45 -1.42 -1.63 13.38
N ALA A 46 -0.62 -2.56 12.86
CA ALA A 46 -0.49 -3.90 13.43
C ALA A 46 0.11 -3.91 14.86
N THR A 47 0.55 -2.76 15.38
CA THR A 47 0.96 -2.64 16.79
C THR A 47 -0.22 -2.51 17.76
N PHE A 48 -1.41 -2.14 17.29
CA PHE A 48 -2.59 -1.94 18.15
C PHE A 48 -3.93 -2.37 17.50
N ASP A 49 -3.99 -2.54 16.19
CA ASP A 49 -5.19 -2.90 15.43
C ASP A 49 -4.82 -3.73 14.17
N VAL A 50 -4.65 -5.04 14.37
CA VAL A 50 -4.33 -5.99 13.29
C VAL A 50 -5.45 -6.06 12.23
N PRO A 51 -6.74 -6.13 12.58
CA PRO A 51 -7.81 -6.08 11.58
C PRO A 51 -7.72 -4.87 10.66
N ARG A 52 -7.51 -3.65 11.20
CA ARG A 52 -7.38 -2.45 10.36
C ARG A 52 -6.12 -2.46 9.49
N ALA A 53 -5.00 -3.00 10.02
CA ALA A 53 -3.78 -3.20 9.24
C ALA A 53 -4.00 -4.10 8.02
N LEU A 54 -4.76 -5.19 8.18
CA LEU A 54 -5.09 -6.08 7.08
C LEU A 54 -6.08 -5.44 6.10
N ALA A 55 -7.04 -4.65 6.59
CA ALA A 55 -7.97 -3.90 5.75
C ALA A 55 -7.26 -2.87 4.86
N GLU A 56 -6.21 -2.21 5.38
CA GLU A 56 -5.42 -1.25 4.62
C GLU A 56 -4.70 -1.90 3.42
N LEU A 57 -4.05 -3.04 3.66
CA LEU A 57 -3.43 -3.83 2.60
C LEU A 57 -4.47 -4.43 1.64
N GLU A 58 -5.65 -4.82 2.13
CA GLU A 58 -6.73 -5.32 1.28
C GLU A 58 -7.25 -4.23 0.33
N HIS A 59 -7.40 -3.00 0.81
CA HIS A 59 -7.80 -1.86 -0.01
C HIS A 59 -6.78 -1.59 -1.14
N LEU A 60 -5.49 -1.56 -0.82
CA LEU A 60 -4.43 -1.42 -1.83
C LEU A 60 -4.44 -2.58 -2.83
N ARG A 61 -4.59 -3.82 -2.33
CA ARG A 61 -4.62 -5.03 -3.14
C ARG A 61 -5.82 -5.06 -4.09
N ALA A 62 -6.97 -4.52 -3.69
CA ALA A 62 -8.14 -4.40 -4.55
C ALA A 62 -7.90 -3.46 -5.76
N ALA A 63 -6.93 -2.55 -5.66
CA ALA A 63 -6.48 -1.69 -6.75
C ALA A 63 -5.42 -2.33 -7.68
N GLN A 64 -5.01 -3.58 -7.41
CA GLN A 64 -4.05 -4.29 -8.26
C GLN A 64 -4.62 -4.50 -9.67
N TRP A 65 -3.85 -4.12 -10.68
CA TRP A 65 -4.25 -4.29 -12.07
C TRP A 65 -4.29 -5.76 -12.46
N ARG A 66 -5.04 -6.09 -13.53
CA ARG A 66 -5.12 -7.46 -14.07
C ARG A 66 -3.76 -8.05 -14.45
N SER A 67 -2.79 -7.20 -14.80
CA SER A 67 -1.41 -7.58 -15.11
C SER A 67 -0.59 -8.03 -13.89
N GLY A 68 -1.07 -7.75 -12.67
CA GLY A 68 -0.34 -7.94 -11.42
C GLY A 68 0.29 -6.66 -10.87
N MET A 69 0.35 -5.56 -11.64
CA MET A 69 0.89 -4.28 -11.17
C MET A 69 0.10 -3.74 -9.97
N ILE A 70 0.79 -3.36 -8.90
CA ILE A 70 0.21 -2.51 -7.85
C ILE A 70 0.55 -1.05 -8.17
N PRO A 71 -0.45 -0.19 -8.41
CA PRO A 71 -0.22 1.22 -8.74
C PRO A 71 0.33 1.97 -7.53
N HIS A 72 1.08 3.06 -7.76
CA HIS A 72 1.64 3.85 -6.66
C HIS A 72 0.61 4.70 -5.92
N ILE A 73 -0.50 5.08 -6.55
CA ILE A 73 -1.63 5.80 -5.94
C ILE A 73 -2.94 5.07 -6.21
N VAL A 74 -3.76 4.94 -5.17
CA VAL A 74 -5.21 4.66 -5.23
C VAL A 74 -5.96 5.93 -4.84
N PHE A 75 -6.74 6.49 -5.76
CA PHE A 75 -7.34 7.81 -5.60
C PHE A 75 -8.59 7.79 -4.70
N SER A 76 -8.75 8.89 -3.96
CA SER A 76 -9.94 9.24 -3.18
C SER A 76 -10.72 10.31 -3.94
N PRO A 77 -12.06 10.27 -3.99
CA PRO A 77 -12.85 11.32 -4.62
C PRO A 77 -12.68 12.70 -3.95
N GLY A 78 -12.77 13.77 -4.74
CA GLY A 78 -12.98 15.13 -4.22
C GLY A 78 -11.79 15.81 -3.55
N THR A 79 -10.56 15.36 -3.83
CA THR A 79 -9.34 15.94 -3.22
C THR A 79 -8.58 16.85 -4.19
N GLY A 80 -7.76 17.77 -3.66
CA GLY A 80 -6.98 18.73 -4.45
C GLY A 80 -5.57 18.30 -4.91
N TYR A 81 -5.27 17.00 -5.00
CA TYR A 81 -3.96 16.50 -5.43
C TYR A 81 -3.81 16.54 -6.96
N PHE A 82 -2.60 16.90 -7.44
CA PHE A 82 -2.25 16.85 -8.86
C PHE A 82 -0.90 16.14 -9.06
N PRO A 83 -0.74 15.25 -10.05
CA PRO A 83 -1.72 14.85 -11.08
C PRO A 83 -2.84 13.94 -10.53
N ASP A 84 -4.09 14.28 -10.88
CA ASP A 84 -5.31 13.57 -10.48
C ASP A 84 -5.65 12.39 -11.42
N ALA A 85 -6.68 11.60 -11.08
CA ALA A 85 -7.14 10.47 -11.88
C ALA A 85 -7.48 10.85 -13.34
N THR A 86 -8.04 12.04 -13.56
CA THR A 86 -8.36 12.58 -14.90
C THR A 86 -7.10 12.83 -15.72
N ARG A 87 -6.01 13.26 -15.09
CA ARG A 87 -4.71 13.43 -15.75
C ARG A 87 -4.05 12.09 -16.05
N TRP A 88 -4.18 11.09 -15.18
CA TRP A 88 -3.61 9.75 -15.37
C TRP A 88 -4.31 8.91 -16.45
N ARG A 89 -5.65 9.05 -16.61
CA ARG A 89 -6.44 8.41 -17.67
C ARG A 89 -6.31 6.88 -17.74
N THR A 90 -6.26 6.23 -16.58
CA THR A 90 -6.04 4.79 -16.42
C THR A 90 -7.31 3.97 -16.31
N GLN A 91 -8.50 4.58 -16.34
CA GLN A 91 -9.78 3.93 -16.03
C GLN A 91 -10.10 2.69 -16.89
N GLN A 92 -9.50 2.59 -18.09
CA GLN A 92 -9.65 1.41 -18.97
C GLN A 92 -8.66 0.27 -18.66
N LEU A 93 -7.66 0.52 -17.83
CA LEU A 93 -6.58 -0.40 -17.47
C LEU A 93 -6.62 -0.79 -15.99
N SER A 94 -7.04 0.12 -15.11
CA SER A 94 -7.23 -0.12 -13.67
C SER A 94 -8.47 -0.99 -13.42
N PRO A 95 -8.59 -1.61 -12.22
CA PRO A 95 -9.79 -2.34 -11.86
C PRO A 95 -11.08 -1.50 -11.97
N PRO A 96 -12.21 -2.09 -12.41
CA PRO A 96 -13.47 -1.37 -12.52
C PRO A 96 -13.88 -0.71 -11.19
N GLY A 97 -14.24 0.57 -11.24
CA GLY A 97 -14.66 1.34 -10.07
C GLY A 97 -13.50 1.79 -9.16
N VAL A 98 -12.24 1.55 -9.54
CA VAL A 98 -11.06 2.00 -8.80
C VAL A 98 -10.21 2.90 -9.68
N GLU A 99 -10.06 4.16 -9.26
CA GLU A 99 -9.18 5.12 -9.92
C GLU A 99 -7.77 4.99 -9.35
N THR A 100 -6.78 4.76 -10.23
CA THR A 100 -5.39 4.57 -9.82
C THR A 100 -4.45 5.38 -10.69
N SER A 101 -3.25 5.67 -10.21
CA SER A 101 -2.15 6.08 -11.10
C SER A 101 -1.78 4.99 -12.12
N GLY A 102 -0.88 5.31 -13.07
CA GLY A 102 -0.40 4.40 -14.11
C GLY A 102 1.02 3.86 -13.92
N ILE A 103 1.66 4.14 -12.78
CA ILE A 103 3.03 3.70 -12.46
C ILE A 103 3.06 2.95 -11.13
N CYS A 104 4.14 2.21 -10.84
CA CYS A 104 4.28 1.44 -9.60
C CYS A 104 5.18 2.13 -8.56
N GLN A 105 5.43 1.46 -7.42
CA GLN A 105 6.33 1.91 -6.35
C GLN A 105 7.11 0.70 -5.78
N PRO A 106 8.11 0.91 -4.90
CA PRO A 106 8.94 -0.17 -4.37
C PRO A 106 8.13 -1.31 -3.70
N PRO A 107 8.48 -2.60 -3.91
CA PRO A 107 7.73 -3.76 -3.44
C PRO A 107 7.95 -4.10 -1.96
N VAL A 108 7.67 -3.16 -1.06
CA VAL A 108 7.86 -3.34 0.40
C VAL A 108 6.72 -4.13 1.08
N HIS A 109 5.66 -4.49 0.34
CA HIS A 109 4.45 -5.12 0.86
C HIS A 109 4.71 -6.48 1.51
N ALA A 110 5.56 -7.31 0.91
CA ALA A 110 5.93 -8.61 1.48
C ALA A 110 6.70 -8.47 2.81
N ILE A 111 7.47 -7.40 2.98
CA ILE A 111 8.13 -7.07 4.25
C ILE A 111 7.06 -6.74 5.29
N ALA A 112 6.09 -5.90 4.94
CA ALA A 112 4.98 -5.56 5.83
C ALA A 112 4.21 -6.81 6.28
N LEU A 113 3.78 -7.66 5.34
CA LEU A 113 3.08 -8.92 5.60
C LEU A 113 3.86 -9.84 6.55
N ARG A 114 5.16 -10.02 6.31
CA ARG A 114 6.02 -10.85 7.17
C ARG A 114 6.08 -10.31 8.60
N ARG A 115 6.24 -9.00 8.75
CA ARG A 115 6.33 -8.35 10.07
C ARG A 115 4.99 -8.40 10.82
N ILE A 116 3.87 -8.19 10.13
CA ILE A 116 2.52 -8.34 10.70
C ILE A 116 2.32 -9.77 11.20
N ARG A 117 2.69 -10.78 10.39
CA ARG A 117 2.64 -12.19 10.80
C ARG A 117 3.50 -12.51 12.02
N GLN A 118 4.71 -11.95 12.07
CA GLN A 118 5.61 -12.12 13.22
C GLN A 118 5.03 -11.49 14.48
N ARG A 119 4.44 -10.30 14.39
CA ARG A 119 3.79 -9.62 15.52
C ARG A 119 2.55 -10.36 16.02
N ALA A 120 1.76 -10.91 15.10
CA ALA A 120 0.53 -11.60 15.45
C ALA A 120 0.74 -13.02 16.02
N ALA A 121 1.94 -13.60 15.86
CA ALA A 121 2.24 -14.97 16.28
C ALA A 121 2.01 -15.19 17.79
N GLY A 122 1.26 -16.23 18.15
CA GLY A 122 0.89 -16.54 19.53
C GLY A 122 -0.16 -15.59 20.14
N GLY A 123 -0.62 -14.58 19.38
CA GLY A 123 -1.62 -13.60 19.81
C GLY A 123 -2.98 -13.81 19.16
N PRO A 124 -4.00 -13.03 19.58
CA PRO A 124 -5.37 -13.16 19.08
C PRO A 124 -5.50 -12.88 17.56
N GLY A 125 -4.56 -12.15 16.97
CA GLY A 125 -4.56 -11.84 15.54
C GLY A 125 -4.01 -12.94 14.62
N GLU A 126 -3.39 -14.00 15.16
CA GLU A 126 -2.66 -14.99 14.35
C GLU A 126 -3.53 -15.65 13.28
N VAL A 127 -4.72 -16.11 13.67
CA VAL A 127 -5.65 -16.82 12.77
C VAL A 127 -6.08 -15.91 11.63
N ALA A 128 -6.42 -14.66 11.92
CA ALA A 128 -6.83 -13.68 10.92
C ALA A 128 -5.70 -13.37 9.92
N VAL A 129 -4.47 -13.17 10.41
CA VAL A 129 -3.31 -12.90 9.55
C VAL A 129 -2.99 -14.11 8.68
N LEU A 130 -3.01 -15.33 9.23
CA LEU A 130 -2.78 -16.54 8.44
C LEU A 130 -3.86 -16.75 7.37
N ALA A 131 -5.13 -16.50 7.69
CA ALA A 131 -6.22 -16.57 6.73
C ALA A 131 -6.05 -15.53 5.60
N TYR A 132 -5.67 -14.30 5.94
CA TYR A 132 -5.37 -13.25 4.97
C TYR A 132 -4.23 -13.64 4.03
N LEU A 133 -3.11 -14.11 4.58
CA LEU A 133 -1.94 -14.52 3.78
C LEU A 133 -2.29 -15.65 2.79
N ARG A 134 -3.02 -16.67 3.25
CA ARG A 134 -3.43 -17.78 2.38
C ARG A 134 -4.33 -17.31 1.24
N ARG A 135 -5.34 -16.48 1.55
CA ARG A 135 -6.29 -15.98 0.55
C ARG A 135 -5.65 -15.02 -0.46
N THR A 136 -4.65 -14.25 -0.05
CA THR A 136 -4.06 -13.18 -0.87
C THR A 136 -2.72 -13.56 -1.51
N PHE A 137 -2.20 -14.77 -1.24
CA PHE A 137 -0.89 -15.21 -1.72
C PHE A 137 -0.70 -15.02 -3.22
N ASP A 138 -1.65 -15.47 -4.04
CA ASP A 138 -1.54 -15.40 -5.50
C ASP A 138 -1.51 -13.97 -6.03
N SER A 139 -2.19 -13.04 -5.34
CA SER A 139 -2.21 -11.61 -5.67
C SER A 139 -0.84 -10.98 -5.40
N TRP A 140 -0.23 -11.25 -4.23
CA TRP A 140 1.13 -10.78 -3.93
C TRP A 140 2.18 -11.45 -4.84
N LEU A 141 2.01 -12.72 -5.18
CA LEU A 141 2.87 -13.39 -6.14
C LEU A 141 2.74 -12.79 -7.54
N ALA A 142 1.53 -12.43 -7.98
CA ALA A 142 1.30 -11.74 -9.25
C ALA A 142 2.01 -10.38 -9.30
N TRP A 143 2.08 -9.66 -8.18
CA TRP A 143 2.85 -8.42 -8.07
C TRP A 143 4.34 -8.62 -8.31
N HIS A 144 4.96 -9.58 -7.61
CA HIS A 144 6.36 -9.90 -7.81
C HIS A 144 6.65 -10.47 -9.21
N ARG A 145 5.75 -11.29 -9.76
CA ARG A 145 5.85 -11.77 -11.14
C ARG A 145 5.79 -10.63 -12.14
N TRP A 146 4.86 -9.68 -11.97
CA TRP A 146 4.77 -8.51 -12.85
C TRP A 146 6.06 -7.70 -12.84
N LEU A 147 6.65 -7.43 -11.67
CA LEU A 147 7.94 -6.75 -11.60
C LEU A 147 9.02 -7.50 -12.39
N HIS A 148 9.10 -8.82 -12.21
CA HIS A 148 10.08 -9.63 -12.91
C HIS A 148 9.86 -9.60 -14.43
N THR A 149 8.65 -9.91 -14.90
CA THR A 149 8.37 -10.06 -16.33
C THR A 149 8.27 -8.74 -17.08
N ALA A 150 7.77 -7.68 -16.43
CA ALA A 150 7.54 -6.39 -17.07
C ALA A 150 8.67 -5.38 -16.85
N ARG A 151 9.46 -5.51 -15.77
CA ARG A 151 10.47 -4.50 -15.41
C ARG A 151 11.91 -4.99 -15.35
N THR A 152 12.20 -6.30 -15.27
CA THR A 152 13.59 -6.75 -15.00
C THR A 152 14.46 -7.10 -16.20
N ALA A 153 13.90 -7.20 -17.41
CA ALA A 153 14.62 -7.65 -18.62
C ALA A 153 15.63 -8.78 -18.32
N GLU A 154 16.76 -8.88 -19.03
CA GLU A 154 17.78 -9.91 -18.79
C GLU A 154 18.71 -9.59 -17.60
N SER A 155 18.71 -8.35 -17.09
CA SER A 155 19.66 -7.90 -16.06
C SER A 155 19.31 -8.35 -14.64
N GLY A 156 18.05 -8.74 -14.40
CA GLY A 156 17.53 -8.99 -13.05
C GLY A 156 17.32 -7.72 -12.22
N LEU A 157 17.55 -6.52 -12.80
CA LEU A 157 17.36 -5.23 -12.15
C LEU A 157 16.03 -4.60 -12.56
N VAL A 158 15.30 -4.02 -11.61
CA VAL A 158 14.01 -3.37 -11.89
C VAL A 158 14.23 -2.05 -12.64
N THR A 159 13.66 -1.96 -13.84
CA THR A 159 13.60 -0.74 -14.65
C THR A 159 12.45 0.15 -14.17
N ILE A 160 12.75 1.41 -13.90
CA ILE A 160 11.75 2.46 -13.67
C ILE A 160 11.60 3.33 -14.92
N HIS A 161 10.38 3.76 -15.21
CA HIS A 161 10.03 4.64 -16.33
C HIS A 161 9.67 6.06 -15.86
N HIS A 162 9.54 6.27 -14.55
CA HIS A 162 9.33 7.58 -13.94
C HIS A 162 10.08 7.67 -12.60
N GLY A 163 10.66 8.83 -12.27
CA GLY A 163 11.41 9.03 -11.02
C GLY A 163 10.58 8.69 -9.77
N TRP A 164 9.29 9.03 -9.78
CA TRP A 164 8.32 8.69 -8.73
C TRP A 164 8.23 7.18 -8.41
N GLU A 165 8.57 6.30 -9.34
CA GLU A 165 8.55 4.85 -9.07
C GLU A 165 9.65 4.41 -8.09
N SER A 166 10.67 5.25 -7.87
CA SER A 166 11.68 5.02 -6.85
C SER A 166 11.21 5.37 -5.44
N GLY A 167 10.17 6.21 -5.31
CA GLY A 167 9.80 6.87 -4.06
C GLY A 167 10.71 8.05 -3.67
N MET A 168 11.63 8.46 -4.55
CA MET A 168 12.58 9.55 -4.35
C MET A 168 12.51 10.53 -5.52
N ASP A 169 11.46 11.36 -5.52
CA ASP A 169 11.00 12.12 -6.68
C ASP A 169 12.06 13.03 -7.34
N ASN A 170 13.00 13.57 -6.56
CA ASN A 170 13.98 14.56 -6.98
C ASN A 170 15.42 14.23 -6.53
N SER A 171 15.77 12.93 -6.52
CA SER A 171 17.11 12.44 -6.15
C SER A 171 18.24 12.93 -7.06
#